data_AF-A0A9E0KDI6-F1
#
_entry.id   AF-A0A9E0KDI6-F1
#
_cell.length_a   1.000
_cell.length_b   1.000
_cell.length_c   1.000
_cell.angle_alpha   90.00
_cell.angle_beta   90.00
_cell.angle_gamma   90.00
#
_symmetry.space_group_name_H-M   'P 1'
#
loop_
_entity.id
_entity.type
_entity.pdbx_description
1 polymer ?
#
loop_
_entity_poly.entity_id
_entity_poly.type
_entity_poly.pdbx_seq_one_letter_code
_entity_poly.pdbx_strand_id
1 'polypeptide(L)'
;VAERHEEKLLMLGPVLERLHNEILDPLIEMTFSRMVEAGIVPPPPEELQGVDLNVEFVSMLAQAQRAIATNSVDRFVGNLGAVAGIKPEVLDKFDADRWADAYADMLGIDPELIVPGDQVALIRQQRAKAQQAQQQAAMLQMGADAAQKLGSIDTSQSSALTDVTRAFSGYT
;
A
#
# COMPACT_ATOMS: atom_id res chain seq x y z
N VAL A 1 -23.03 16.48 -15.72
CA VAL A 1 -24.22 16.03 -14.92
C VAL A 1 -23.78 15.52 -13.55
N ALA A 2 -22.74 14.67 -13.46
CA ALA A 2 -22.10 14.28 -12.20
C ALA A 2 -21.57 15.47 -11.37
N GLU A 3 -20.83 16.39 -12.02
CA GLU A 3 -20.26 17.59 -11.36
C GLU A 3 -21.32 18.50 -10.69
N ARG A 4 -22.51 18.67 -11.32
CA ARG A 4 -23.65 19.40 -10.73
C ARG A 4 -24.37 18.63 -9.62
N HIS A 5 -24.20 17.30 -9.56
CA HIS A 5 -24.75 16.47 -8.50
C HIS A 5 -23.84 16.54 -7.26
N GLU A 6 -22.52 16.51 -7.47
CA GLU A 6 -21.51 16.70 -6.43
C GLU A 6 -21.61 18.09 -5.77
N GLU A 7 -21.75 19.15 -6.56
CA GLU A 7 -21.90 20.51 -6.03
C GLU A 7 -23.17 20.66 -5.17
N LYS A 8 -24.26 19.99 -5.56
CA LYS A 8 -25.50 19.94 -4.76
C LYS A 8 -25.35 19.11 -3.49
N LEU A 9 -24.59 18.02 -3.52
CA LEU A 9 -24.30 17.20 -2.34
C LEU A 9 -23.40 17.95 -1.34
N LEU A 10 -22.42 18.72 -1.83
CA LEU A 10 -21.60 19.60 -1.00
C LEU A 10 -22.45 20.68 -0.31
N MET A 11 -23.38 21.30 -1.03
CA MET A 11 -24.30 22.31 -0.48
C MET A 11 -25.26 21.75 0.58
N LEU A 12 -25.54 20.44 0.54
CA LEU A 12 -26.37 19.75 1.52
C LEU A 12 -25.60 19.34 2.78
N GLY A 13 -24.26 19.36 2.76
CA GLY A 13 -23.39 18.99 3.88
C GLY A 13 -23.77 19.66 5.21
N PRO A 14 -23.86 21.01 5.28
CA PRO A 14 -24.19 21.71 6.53
C PRO A 14 -25.59 21.37 7.08
N VAL A 15 -26.56 21.08 6.21
CA VAL A 15 -27.92 20.71 6.63
C VAL A 15 -27.94 19.30 7.21
N LEU A 16 -27.17 18.39 6.63
CA LEU A 16 -27.04 17.02 7.09
C LEU A 16 -26.23 16.91 8.38
N GLU A 17 -25.14 17.64 8.52
CA GLU A 17 -24.40 17.74 9.79
C GLU A 17 -25.29 18.23 10.93
N ARG A 18 -26.15 19.22 10.65
CA ARG A 18 -27.13 19.68 11.63
C ARG A 18 -28.19 18.63 11.96
N LEU A 19 -28.73 17.95 10.95
CA LEU A 19 -29.64 16.81 11.17
C LEU A 19 -28.99 15.71 12.03
N HIS A 20 -27.69 15.51 11.84
CA HIS A 20 -26.91 14.56 12.60
C HIS A 20 -26.81 14.97 14.07
N ASN A 21 -26.13 16.09 14.31
CA ASN A 21 -25.74 16.54 15.64
C ASN A 21 -26.95 17.03 16.46
N GLU A 22 -27.97 17.61 15.82
CA GLU A 22 -29.13 18.19 16.51
C GLU A 22 -30.30 17.21 16.68
N ILE A 23 -30.38 16.14 15.87
CA ILE A 23 -31.56 15.25 15.83
C ILE A 23 -31.18 13.78 15.98
N LEU A 24 -30.30 13.24 15.12
CA LEU A 24 -30.00 11.81 15.13
C LEU A 24 -29.20 11.38 16.36
N ASP A 25 -28.17 12.13 16.75
CA ASP A 25 -27.34 11.80 17.93
C ASP A 25 -28.18 11.78 19.21
N PRO A 26 -28.97 12.84 19.52
CA PRO A 26 -29.80 12.84 20.72
C PRO A 26 -30.87 11.75 20.72
N LEU A 27 -31.45 11.43 19.55
CA LEU A 27 -32.47 10.38 19.43
C LEU A 27 -31.90 8.99 19.71
N ILE A 28 -30.72 8.69 19.20
CA ILE A 28 -30.07 7.39 19.42
C ILE A 28 -29.58 7.27 20.84
N GLU A 29 -28.96 8.30 21.41
CA GLU A 29 -28.52 8.31 22.80
C GLU A 29 -29.70 8.10 23.76
N MET A 30 -30.82 8.80 23.53
CA MET A 30 -32.04 8.62 24.31
C MET A 30 -32.61 7.21 24.13
N THR A 31 -32.68 6.70 22.90
CA THR A 31 -33.24 5.37 22.63
C THR A 31 -32.38 4.27 23.28
N PHE A 32 -31.06 4.36 23.15
CA PHE A 32 -30.13 3.42 23.76
C PHE A 32 -30.21 3.46 25.28
N SER A 33 -30.23 4.65 25.88
CA SER A 33 -30.41 4.82 27.33
C SER A 33 -31.71 4.17 27.83
N ARG A 34 -32.82 4.35 27.11
CA ARG A 34 -34.10 3.70 27.43
C ARG A 34 -34.05 2.18 27.28
N MET A 35 -33.34 1.66 26.28
CA MET A 35 -33.17 0.22 26.09
C MET A 35 -32.35 -0.40 27.23
N VAL A 36 -31.32 0.31 27.72
CA VAL A 36 -30.51 -0.09 28.88
C VAL A 36 -31.37 -0.08 30.15
N GLU A 37 -32.12 1.00 30.41
CA GLU A 37 -33.05 1.09 31.55
C GLU A 37 -34.11 -0.01 31.53
N ALA A 38 -34.62 -0.36 30.35
CA ALA A 38 -35.64 -1.40 30.16
C ALA A 38 -35.07 -2.83 30.19
N GLY A 39 -33.75 -3.02 30.28
CA GLY A 39 -33.11 -4.33 30.27
C GLY A 39 -33.26 -5.10 28.94
N ILE A 40 -33.49 -4.40 27.84
CA ILE A 40 -33.68 -4.99 26.50
C ILE A 40 -32.33 -5.37 25.87
N VAL A 41 -31.28 -4.59 26.16
CA VAL A 41 -29.92 -4.86 25.70
C VAL A 41 -29.18 -5.81 26.65
N PRO A 42 -28.28 -6.66 26.12
CA PRO A 42 -27.43 -7.51 26.96
C PRO A 42 -26.59 -6.66 27.92
N PRO A 43 -26.18 -7.23 29.07
CA PRO A 43 -25.32 -6.52 30.00
C PRO A 43 -24.02 -6.11 29.31
N PRO A 44 -23.50 -4.90 29.58
CA PRO A 44 -22.26 -4.45 28.98
C PRO A 44 -21.10 -5.40 29.36
N PRO A 45 -20.22 -5.75 28.41
CA PRO A 45 -18.97 -6.45 28.68
C PRO A 45 -18.15 -5.76 29.77
N GLU A 46 -17.35 -6.53 30.52
CA GLU A 46 -16.52 -6.00 31.62
C GLU A 46 -15.54 -4.93 31.13
N GLU A 47 -15.07 -5.04 29.89
CA GLU A 47 -14.15 -4.11 29.26
C GLU A 47 -14.76 -2.73 28.98
N LEU A 48 -16.10 -2.62 28.95
CA LEU A 48 -16.82 -1.36 28.71
C LEU A 48 -17.26 -0.65 30.00
N GLN A 49 -16.93 -1.20 31.18
CA GLN A 49 -17.29 -0.58 32.44
C GLN A 49 -16.47 0.72 32.67
N GLY A 50 -17.17 1.86 32.75
CA GLY A 50 -16.55 3.17 32.96
C GLY A 50 -15.95 3.80 31.70
N VAL A 51 -16.24 3.24 30.52
CA VAL A 51 -15.86 3.82 29.22
C VAL A 51 -17.03 4.63 28.68
N ASP A 52 -16.78 5.88 28.30
CA ASP A 52 -17.77 6.70 27.61
C ASP A 52 -18.01 6.14 26.20
N LEU A 53 -19.28 5.85 25.88
CA LEU A 53 -19.65 5.35 24.56
C LEU A 53 -19.65 6.51 23.57
N ASN A 54 -18.75 6.45 22.58
CA ASN A 54 -18.78 7.35 21.42
C ASN A 54 -19.53 6.68 20.27
N VAL A 55 -20.69 7.23 19.91
CA VAL A 55 -21.48 6.72 18.78
C VAL A 55 -20.97 7.37 17.51
N GLU A 56 -20.20 6.63 16.71
CA GLU A 56 -19.81 7.07 15.37
C GLU A 56 -20.82 6.55 14.34
N PHE A 57 -21.42 7.46 13.59
CA PHE A 57 -22.38 7.10 12.58
C PHE A 57 -21.72 6.89 11.23
N VAL A 58 -21.80 5.65 10.75
CA VAL A 58 -21.46 5.33 9.36
C VAL A 58 -22.66 5.68 8.47
N SER A 59 -22.82 6.95 8.11
CA SER A 59 -23.85 7.40 7.17
C SER A 59 -23.48 7.03 5.73
N MET A 60 -24.42 6.48 4.96
CA MET A 60 -24.26 6.27 3.51
C MET A 60 -23.83 7.55 2.77
N LEU A 61 -24.24 8.72 3.29
CA LEU A 61 -23.80 10.01 2.75
C LEU A 61 -22.39 10.39 3.22
N ALA A 62 -22.03 10.11 4.48
CA ALA A 62 -20.66 10.32 4.95
C ALA A 62 -19.68 9.43 4.18
N GLN A 63 -20.07 8.18 3.90
CA GLN A 63 -19.34 7.30 2.98
C GLN A 63 -19.29 7.90 1.56
N ALA A 64 -20.40 8.42 1.02
CA ALA A 64 -20.39 9.08 -0.28
C ALA A 64 -19.50 10.34 -0.31
N GLN A 65 -19.44 11.12 0.78
CA GLN A 65 -18.56 12.28 0.90
C GLN A 65 -17.08 11.88 1.02
N ARG A 66 -16.77 10.83 1.81
CA ARG A 66 -15.42 10.23 1.87
C ARG A 66 -15.00 9.69 0.50
N ALA A 67 -15.91 9.04 -0.23
CA ALA A 67 -15.69 8.60 -1.60
C ALA A 67 -15.51 9.76 -2.59
N ILE A 68 -16.19 10.91 -2.42
CA ILE A 68 -15.92 12.10 -3.25
C ILE A 68 -14.52 12.66 -2.95
N ALA A 69 -14.06 12.58 -1.71
CA ALA A 69 -12.73 13.04 -1.32
C ALA A 69 -11.60 12.21 -1.95
N THR A 70 -11.84 10.95 -2.35
CA THR A 70 -10.82 10.12 -3.02
C THR A 70 -10.36 10.70 -4.35
N ASN A 71 -11.21 11.49 -5.03
CA ASN A 71 -10.86 12.19 -6.26
C ASN A 71 -9.60 13.07 -6.11
N SER A 72 -9.43 13.70 -4.94
CA SER A 72 -8.25 14.54 -4.67
C SER A 72 -6.98 13.70 -4.50
N VAL A 73 -7.12 12.53 -3.87
CA VAL A 73 -6.05 11.55 -3.68
C VAL A 73 -5.64 10.95 -5.02
N ASP A 74 -6.60 10.59 -5.87
CA ASP A 74 -6.34 10.04 -7.21
C ASP A 74 -5.55 11.01 -8.09
N ARG A 75 -5.94 12.29 -8.09
CA ARG A 75 -5.20 13.34 -8.81
C ARG A 75 -3.79 13.50 -8.24
N PHE A 76 -3.62 13.47 -6.92
CA PHE A 76 -2.32 13.57 -6.28
C PHE A 76 -1.40 12.41 -6.69
N VAL A 77 -1.86 11.16 -6.54
CA VAL A 77 -1.08 9.97 -6.90
C VAL A 77 -0.79 9.92 -8.40
N GLY A 78 -1.76 10.27 -9.25
CA GLY A 78 -1.57 10.36 -10.69
C GLY A 78 -0.51 11.39 -11.10
N ASN A 79 -0.56 12.59 -10.51
CA ASN A 79 0.43 13.64 -10.74
C ASN A 79 1.82 13.21 -10.23
N LEU A 80 1.88 12.55 -9.07
CA LEU A 80 3.12 12.02 -8.51
C LEU A 80 3.77 11.01 -9.46
N GLY A 81 2.98 10.11 -10.06
CA GLY A 81 3.45 9.16 -11.08
C GLY A 81 3.99 9.86 -12.34
N ALA A 82 3.36 10.94 -12.79
CA ALA A 82 3.85 11.72 -13.91
C ALA A 82 5.20 12.40 -13.61
N VAL A 83 5.35 12.95 -12.39
CA VAL A 83 6.61 13.57 -11.95
C VAL A 83 7.72 12.53 -11.79
N ALA A 84 7.39 11.32 -11.32
CA ALA A 84 8.36 10.24 -11.13
C ALA A 84 9.08 9.83 -12.42
N GLY A 85 8.46 10.03 -13.59
CA GLY A 85 9.10 9.80 -14.89
C GLY A 85 10.25 10.75 -15.20
N ILE A 86 10.25 11.95 -14.58
CA ILE A 86 11.30 12.97 -14.75
C ILE A 86 12.23 13.00 -13.52
N LYS A 87 11.65 12.86 -12.33
CA LYS A 87 12.31 12.91 -11.03
C LYS A 87 11.85 11.76 -10.13
N PRO A 88 12.50 10.59 -10.21
CA PRO A 88 12.12 9.40 -9.45
C PRO A 88 12.13 9.61 -7.93
N GLU A 89 12.99 10.50 -7.42
CA GLU A 89 13.12 10.83 -5.99
C GLU A 89 11.83 11.38 -5.36
N VAL A 90 10.86 11.81 -6.17
CA VAL A 90 9.55 12.25 -5.68
C VAL A 90 8.78 11.12 -4.99
N LEU A 91 9.03 9.86 -5.40
CA LEU A 91 8.38 8.69 -4.83
C LEU A 91 8.83 8.41 -3.39
N ASP A 92 9.98 8.92 -2.96
CA ASP A 92 10.47 8.76 -1.59
C ASP A 92 9.57 9.46 -0.55
N LYS A 93 8.71 10.37 -1.00
CA LYS A 93 7.72 11.05 -0.15
C LYS A 93 6.36 10.36 -0.13
N PHE A 94 6.17 9.26 -0.86
CA PHE A 94 4.91 8.55 -0.95
C PHE A 94 4.91 7.26 -0.13
N ASP A 95 4.11 7.24 0.93
CA ASP A 95 3.85 6.03 1.70
C ASP A 95 2.70 5.26 1.04
N ALA A 96 3.06 4.27 0.21
CA ALA A 96 2.09 3.45 -0.51
C ALA A 96 1.24 2.56 0.41
N ASP A 97 1.77 2.15 1.56
CA ASP A 97 1.07 1.26 2.48
C ASP A 97 -0.04 2.04 3.18
N ARG A 98 0.30 3.18 3.78
CA ARG A 98 -0.71 4.06 4.39
C ARG A 98 -1.72 4.60 3.41
N TRP A 99 -1.29 4.89 2.18
CA TRP A 99 -2.22 5.28 1.13
C TRP A 99 -3.25 4.18 0.85
N ALA A 100 -2.82 2.93 0.69
CA ALA A 100 -3.73 1.83 0.38
C ALA A 100 -4.78 1.62 1.49
N ASP A 101 -4.34 1.63 2.75
CA ASP A 101 -5.22 1.45 3.92
C ASP A 101 -6.22 2.62 4.04
N ALA A 102 -5.73 3.86 4.01
CA ALA A 102 -6.58 5.04 4.13
C ALA A 102 -7.56 5.18 2.95
N TYR A 103 -7.11 4.85 1.74
CA TYR A 103 -7.93 4.93 0.54
C TYR A 103 -9.04 3.88 0.54
N ALA A 104 -8.74 2.67 1.02
CA ALA A 104 -9.74 1.62 1.16
C ALA A 104 -10.80 1.95 2.22
N ASP A 105 -10.39 2.57 3.34
CA ASP A 105 -11.33 3.09 4.35
C ASP A 105 -12.23 4.20 3.79
N MET A 106 -11.66 5.13 3.01
CA MET A 106 -12.45 6.17 2.32
C MET A 106 -13.48 5.60 1.34
N LEU A 107 -13.18 4.46 0.72
CA LEU A 107 -14.08 3.75 -0.20
C LEU A 107 -15.05 2.79 0.53
N GLY A 108 -14.88 2.57 1.83
CA GLY A 108 -15.67 1.61 2.60
C GLY A 108 -15.45 0.16 2.16
N ILE A 109 -14.24 -0.19 1.74
CA ILE A 109 -13.88 -1.57 1.38
C ILE A 109 -13.79 -2.40 2.65
N ASP A 110 -14.27 -3.64 2.58
CA ASP A 110 -14.14 -4.60 3.68
C ASP A 110 -12.65 -4.81 4.06
N PRO A 111 -12.25 -4.57 5.32
CA PRO A 111 -10.87 -4.75 5.78
C PRO A 111 -10.32 -6.17 5.54
N GLU A 112 -11.16 -7.20 5.49
CA GLU A 112 -10.72 -8.58 5.19
C GLU A 112 -10.17 -8.72 3.76
N LEU A 113 -10.49 -7.79 2.86
CA LEU A 113 -9.98 -7.75 1.49
C LEU A 113 -8.59 -7.11 1.39
N ILE A 114 -8.11 -6.47 2.46
CA ILE A 114 -6.81 -5.80 2.52
C ILE A 114 -5.82 -6.69 3.26
N VAL A 115 -4.64 -6.91 2.68
CA VAL A 115 -3.62 -7.73 3.32
C VAL A 115 -3.08 -7.00 4.56
N PRO A 116 -3.14 -7.61 5.75
CA PRO A 116 -2.62 -7.00 6.98
C PRO A 116 -1.12 -6.68 6.90
N GLY A 117 -0.69 -5.59 7.55
CA GLY A 117 0.68 -5.08 7.43
C GLY A 117 1.78 -6.05 7.87
N ASP A 118 1.50 -6.91 8.85
CA ASP A 118 2.39 -7.98 9.29
C ASP A 118 2.59 -9.06 8.20
N GLN A 119 1.53 -9.43 7.50
CA GLN A 119 1.60 -10.32 6.34
C GLN A 119 2.33 -9.68 5.17
N VAL A 120 2.10 -8.40 4.89
CA VAL A 120 2.85 -7.65 3.86
C VAL A 120 4.35 -7.66 4.15
N ALA A 121 4.74 -7.43 5.41
CA ALA A 121 6.14 -7.48 5.83
C ALA A 121 6.76 -8.87 5.61
N LEU A 122 6.02 -9.94 5.93
CA LEU A 122 6.48 -11.32 5.69
C LEU A 122 6.65 -11.61 4.19
N ILE A 123 5.66 -11.22 3.36
CA ILE A 123 5.71 -11.39 1.90
C ILE A 123 6.92 -10.66 1.31
N ARG A 124 7.21 -9.44 1.76
CA ARG A 124 8.39 -8.67 1.33
C ARG A 124 9.69 -9.32 1.76
N GLN A 125 9.77 -9.83 2.99
CA GLN A 125 10.95 -10.55 3.46
C GLN A 125 11.20 -11.82 2.66
N GLN A 126 10.15 -12.59 2.36
CA GLN A 126 10.24 -13.79 1.53
C GLN A 126 10.67 -13.44 0.11
N ARG A 127 10.11 -12.38 -0.49
CA ARG A 127 10.50 -11.90 -1.81
C ARG A 127 11.96 -11.46 -1.85
N ALA A 128 12.42 -10.73 -0.83
CA ALA A 128 13.82 -10.31 -0.71
C ALA A 128 14.78 -11.51 -0.62
N LYS A 129 14.45 -12.52 0.20
CA LYS A 129 15.23 -13.77 0.30
C LYS A 129 15.27 -14.53 -1.02
N ALA A 130 14.14 -14.65 -1.71
CA ALA A 130 14.07 -15.31 -3.01
C ALA A 130 14.91 -14.57 -4.07
N GLN A 131 14.85 -13.24 -4.07
CA GLN A 131 15.59 -12.41 -5.01
C GLN A 131 17.11 -12.47 -4.76
N GLN A 132 17.53 -12.52 -3.49
CA GLN A 132 18.92 -12.71 -3.12
C GLN A 132 19.44 -14.09 -3.54
N ALA A 133 18.67 -15.15 -3.30
CA ALA A 133 19.03 -16.50 -3.73
C ALA A 133 19.14 -16.60 -5.26
N GLN A 134 18.23 -15.95 -5.99
CA GLN A 134 18.26 -15.92 -7.45
C GLN A 134 19.45 -15.13 -8.00
N GLN A 135 19.81 -14.00 -7.39
CA GLN A 135 21.03 -13.26 -7.74
C GLN A 135 22.30 -14.08 -7.49
N GLN A 136 22.35 -14.82 -6.37
CA GLN A 136 23.50 -15.64 -6.03
C GLN A 136 23.65 -16.83 -6.99
N ALA A 137 22.54 -17.48 -7.35
CA ALA A 137 22.52 -18.54 -8.36
C ALA A 137 22.95 -18.02 -9.75
N ALA A 138 22.45 -16.85 -10.16
CA ALA A 138 22.85 -16.23 -11.42
C ALA A 138 24.35 -15.86 -11.45
N MET A 139 24.90 -15.40 -10.33
CA MET A 139 26.33 -15.09 -10.20
C MET A 139 27.20 -16.36 -10.25
N LEU A 140 26.76 -17.44 -9.60
CA LEU A 140 27.43 -18.75 -9.69
C LEU A 140 27.37 -19.33 -11.10
N GLN A 141 26.26 -19.19 -11.82
CA GLN A 141 26.15 -19.61 -13.22
C GLN A 141 27.04 -18.78 -14.14
N MET A 142 27.06 -17.44 -14.00
CA MET A 142 27.99 -16.61 -14.78
C MET A 142 29.46 -16.93 -14.46
N GLY A 143 29.80 -17.20 -13.20
CA GLY A 143 31.14 -17.61 -12.80
C GLY A 143 31.51 -19.00 -13.32
N ALA A 144 30.59 -19.95 -13.31
CA ALA A 144 30.77 -21.29 -13.87
C ALA A 144 30.88 -21.26 -15.41
N ASP A 145 30.08 -20.44 -16.10
CA ASP A 145 30.18 -20.23 -17.55
C ASP A 145 31.49 -19.52 -17.93
N ALA A 146 31.94 -18.55 -17.13
CA ALA A 146 33.23 -17.90 -17.34
C ALA A 146 34.40 -18.87 -17.10
N ALA A 147 34.33 -19.69 -16.05
CA ALA A 147 35.33 -20.71 -15.73
C ALA A 147 35.32 -21.86 -16.77
N GLN A 148 34.15 -22.30 -17.24
CA GLN A 148 34.05 -23.26 -18.34
C GLN A 148 34.58 -22.67 -19.64
N LYS A 149 34.25 -21.43 -19.98
CA LYS A 149 34.81 -20.76 -21.16
C LYS A 149 36.33 -20.66 -21.06
N LEU A 150 36.89 -20.25 -19.92
CA LEU A 150 38.33 -20.20 -19.68
C LEU A 150 38.99 -21.59 -19.69
N GLY A 151 38.34 -22.61 -19.12
CA GLY A 151 38.83 -24.00 -19.11
C GLY A 151 38.70 -24.71 -20.45
N SER A 152 37.75 -24.28 -21.30
CA SER A 152 37.60 -24.72 -22.69
C SER A 152 38.46 -23.94 -23.68
N ILE A 153 39.18 -22.90 -23.23
CA ILE A 153 40.32 -22.35 -23.97
C ILE A 153 41.42 -23.40 -23.84
N ASP A 154 41.41 -24.29 -24.82
CA ASP A 154 42.34 -25.37 -25.01
C ASP A 154 43.79 -24.85 -24.96
N THR A 155 44.49 -25.09 -23.85
CA THR A 155 45.93 -24.80 -23.73
C THR A 155 46.79 -25.70 -24.63
N SER A 156 46.19 -26.66 -25.36
CA SER A 156 46.90 -27.51 -26.32
C SER A 156 46.91 -26.95 -27.75
N GLN A 157 46.08 -25.95 -28.07
CA GLN A 157 46.15 -25.25 -29.35
C GLN A 157 46.58 -23.80 -29.13
N SER A 158 47.59 -23.38 -29.90
CA SER A 158 48.19 -22.04 -29.87
C SER A 158 47.15 -20.93 -29.76
N SER A 159 46.91 -20.47 -28.54
CA SER A 159 46.11 -19.28 -28.29
C SER A 159 46.90 -18.07 -28.77
N ALA A 160 46.25 -17.11 -29.42
CA ALA A 160 46.90 -15.95 -30.03
C ALA A 160 47.78 -15.14 -29.03
N LEU A 161 47.48 -15.24 -27.74
CA LEU A 161 48.32 -14.68 -26.67
C LEU A 161 49.67 -15.40 -26.54
N THR A 162 49.67 -16.73 -26.65
CA THR A 162 50.90 -17.55 -26.60
C THR A 162 51.82 -17.24 -27.77
N ASP A 163 51.26 -17.03 -28.97
CA ASP A 163 52.02 -16.66 -30.17
C ASP A 163 52.58 -15.23 -30.09
N VAL A 164 51.85 -14.28 -29.49
CA VAL A 164 52.39 -12.92 -29.24
C VAL A 164 53.48 -12.93 -28.17
N THR A 165 53.34 -13.72 -27.09
CA THR A 165 54.42 -13.86 -26.10
C THR A 165 55.66 -14.57 -26.65
N ARG A 166 55.50 -15.55 -27.55
CA ARG A 166 56.63 -16.17 -28.26
C ARG A 166 57.30 -15.20 -29.23
N ALA A 167 56.54 -14.34 -29.90
CA ALA A 167 57.08 -13.29 -30.77
C ALA A 167 57.89 -12.23 -30.00
N PHE A 168 57.52 -11.93 -28.75
CA PHE A 168 58.28 -11.00 -27.91
C PHE A 168 59.46 -11.63 -27.15
N SER A 169 59.43 -12.93 -26.86
CA SER A 169 60.52 -13.64 -26.17
C SER A 169 61.72 -14.01 -27.07
N GLY A 170 61.60 -13.86 -28.39
CA GLY A 170 62.65 -14.24 -29.36
C GLY A 170 63.72 -13.17 -29.63
N TYR A 171 63.74 -12.05 -28.90
CA TYR A 171 64.63 -10.90 -29.15
C TYR A 171 65.62 -10.59 -28.01
N THR A 172 66.07 -11.60 -27.26
CA THR A 172 67.22 -11.49 -26.35
C THR A 172 68.24 -12.57 -26.68
#